data_AF-A0A1B9MYS1-F1
#
_entry.id   AF-A0A1B9MYS1-F1
#
_cell.length_a   1.000
_cell.length_b   1.000
_cell.length_c   1.000
_cell.angle_alpha   90.00
_cell.angle_beta   90.00
_cell.angle_gamma   90.00
#
_symmetry.space_group_name_H-M   'P 1'
#
loop_
_entity.id
_entity.type
_entity.pdbx_description
1 polymer ?
#
loop_
_entity_poly.entity_id
_entity_poly.type
_entity_poly.pdbx_seq_one_letter_code
_entity_poly.pdbx_strand_id
1 'polypeptide(L)'
;MKTQIKKVLILGSSLLMLSLLTGCDFTDYKTLIQNDNDYYNPSGYKSVCLAVGDLTEDMYPYTIKYMPGYHKDLHYRDPIYVNHKLNKRLALYAKEGLFTEELVGHDGDKPLYRYNLTDEGRKYVDWWGGTNFCFGRVVVDKITKVDNQLKGMRMVSFRYHMENVPNWIKNKDIYSLYPNFFDIEAAATGKELARGTHYYNVNDYGELTLKAGKSGSYFL
;
A
#
# COMPACT_ATOMS: atom_id res chain seq x y z
N MET A 1 15.30 -75.10 -43.86
CA MET A 1 14.84 -73.72 -44.19
C MET A 1 13.64 -73.38 -43.31
N LYS A 2 13.83 -72.59 -42.24
CA LYS A 2 12.76 -71.96 -41.46
C LYS A 2 13.28 -70.61 -40.98
N THR A 3 12.63 -69.56 -41.46
CA THR A 3 12.89 -68.15 -41.19
C THR A 3 12.47 -67.79 -39.76
N GLN A 4 13.28 -67.02 -39.04
CA GLN A 4 12.83 -66.27 -37.86
C GLN A 4 13.42 -64.86 -37.92
N ILE A 5 12.53 -63.91 -38.21
CA ILE A 5 12.77 -62.46 -38.22
C ILE A 5 12.80 -62.01 -36.75
N LYS A 6 13.96 -61.56 -36.25
CA LYS A 6 14.04 -60.92 -34.93
C LYS A 6 13.74 -59.42 -35.04
N LYS A 7 12.73 -59.01 -34.28
CA LYS A 7 12.21 -57.65 -34.14
C LYS A 7 13.23 -56.73 -33.46
N VAL A 8 13.44 -55.57 -34.09
CA VAL A 8 13.55 -54.20 -33.55
C VAL A 8 14.03 -54.05 -32.11
N LEU A 9 15.18 -53.36 -31.95
CA LEU A 9 15.49 -52.57 -30.77
C LEU A 9 15.96 -51.17 -31.22
N ILE A 10 15.00 -50.27 -31.48
CA ILE A 10 15.25 -48.82 -31.55
C ILE A 10 14.49 -48.21 -30.39
N LEU A 11 15.12 -48.18 -29.22
CA LEU A 11 14.64 -47.50 -28.02
C LEU A 11 15.86 -46.89 -27.34
N GLY A 12 16.29 -45.74 -27.85
CA GLY A 12 17.53 -45.11 -27.37
C GLY A 12 17.62 -43.62 -27.65
N SER A 13 16.49 -42.89 -27.73
CA SER A 13 16.52 -41.44 -27.93
C SER A 13 15.40 -40.63 -27.27
N SER A 14 14.41 -41.24 -26.61
CA SER A 14 13.28 -40.49 -26.02
C SER A 14 13.43 -40.08 -24.54
N LEU A 15 14.47 -40.48 -23.83
CA LEU A 15 14.61 -40.13 -22.40
C LEU A 15 15.45 -38.89 -22.09
N LEU A 16 16.09 -38.27 -23.09
CA LEU A 16 16.97 -37.11 -22.87
C LEU A 16 16.29 -35.74 -23.04
N MET A 17 15.01 -35.69 -23.42
CA MET A 17 14.26 -34.43 -23.54
C MET A 17 13.37 -34.12 -22.32
N LEU A 18 13.23 -35.04 -21.37
CA LEU A 18 12.42 -34.82 -20.15
C LEU A 18 13.18 -34.09 -19.03
N SER A 19 14.51 -34.02 -19.08
CA SER A 19 15.34 -33.33 -18.09
C SER A 19 15.46 -31.82 -18.32
N LEU A 20 14.89 -31.28 -19.40
CA LEU A 20 14.87 -29.84 -19.70
C LEU A 20 13.60 -29.10 -19.22
N LEU A 21 12.64 -29.81 -18.61
CA LEU A 21 11.37 -29.24 -18.15
C LEU A 21 11.38 -28.78 -16.69
N THR A 22 12.51 -28.84 -15.99
CA THR A 22 12.65 -28.16 -14.70
C THR A 22 12.94 -26.68 -14.90
N GLY A 23 11.86 -25.92 -15.13
CA GLY A 23 11.60 -24.71 -14.33
C GLY A 23 12.24 -23.40 -14.75
N CYS A 24 12.26 -23.04 -16.04
CA CYS A 24 12.31 -21.62 -16.37
C CYS A 24 10.97 -20.99 -15.96
N ASP A 25 11.02 -20.12 -14.96
CA ASP A 25 9.91 -19.27 -14.57
C ASP A 25 9.75 -18.14 -15.60
N PHE A 26 8.76 -18.29 -16.48
CA PHE A 26 8.43 -17.31 -17.52
C PHE A 26 7.34 -16.32 -17.08
N THR A 27 6.99 -16.29 -15.80
CA THR A 27 5.96 -15.37 -15.32
C THR A 27 6.40 -13.92 -15.52
N ASP A 28 5.57 -13.14 -16.22
CA ASP A 28 5.72 -11.68 -16.29
C ASP A 28 5.24 -11.04 -14.98
N TYR A 29 6.08 -11.14 -13.96
CA TYR A 29 5.81 -10.61 -12.62
C TYR A 29 5.54 -9.11 -12.62
N LYS A 30 6.17 -8.34 -13.52
CA LYS A 30 5.98 -6.90 -13.57
C LYS A 30 4.54 -6.58 -13.96
N THR A 31 4.05 -7.21 -15.03
CA THR A 31 2.66 -7.04 -15.48
C THR A 31 1.67 -7.59 -14.46
N LEU A 32 1.93 -8.76 -13.87
CA LEU A 32 1.09 -9.32 -12.81
C LEU A 32 0.94 -8.35 -11.62
N ILE A 33 2.06 -7.88 -11.07
CA ILE A 33 2.07 -6.95 -9.93
C ILE A 33 1.41 -5.62 -10.30
N GLN A 34 1.63 -5.12 -11.52
CA GLN A 34 0.98 -3.87 -11.97
C GLN A 34 -0.54 -4.05 -12.03
N ASN A 35 -1.02 -5.15 -12.60
CA ASN A 35 -2.44 -5.46 -12.68
C ASN A 35 -3.06 -5.60 -11.29
N ASP A 36 -2.39 -6.28 -10.36
CA ASP A 36 -2.82 -6.37 -8.96
C ASP A 36 -2.98 -4.98 -8.35
N ASN A 37 -1.96 -4.11 -8.49
CA ASN A 37 -2.01 -2.75 -7.93
C ASN A 37 -3.12 -1.89 -8.55
N ASP A 38 -3.30 -1.96 -9.86
CA ASP A 38 -4.32 -1.18 -10.58
C ASP A 38 -5.74 -1.71 -10.30
N TYR A 39 -5.91 -3.02 -10.05
CA TYR A 39 -7.20 -3.60 -9.65
C TYR A 39 -7.72 -3.01 -8.34
N TYR A 40 -6.85 -2.82 -7.35
CA TYR A 40 -7.20 -2.20 -6.06
C TYR A 40 -7.13 -0.68 -6.05
N ASN A 41 -6.66 -0.06 -7.15
CA ASN A 41 -6.65 1.39 -7.34
C ASN A 41 -7.24 1.76 -8.72
N PRO A 42 -8.52 1.45 -8.98
CA PRO A 42 -9.14 1.68 -10.30
C PRO A 42 -9.18 3.17 -10.67
N SER A 43 -9.08 4.03 -9.66
CA SER A 43 -9.09 5.49 -9.79
C SER A 43 -7.73 6.07 -10.18
N GLY A 44 -6.64 5.31 -9.98
CA GLY A 44 -5.28 5.77 -10.21
C GLY A 44 -4.77 6.82 -9.22
N TYR A 45 -5.45 7.05 -8.09
CA TYR A 45 -5.04 8.03 -7.07
C TYR A 45 -5.18 7.54 -5.62
N LYS A 46 -5.41 6.24 -5.37
CA LYS A 46 -5.64 5.69 -4.02
C LYS A 46 -4.71 4.54 -3.63
N SER A 47 -3.45 4.51 -4.09
CA SER A 47 -2.52 3.40 -3.74
C SER A 47 -2.02 3.45 -2.29
N VAL A 48 -1.88 4.64 -1.69
CA VAL A 48 -1.43 4.80 -0.30
C VAL A 48 -2.42 5.65 0.46
N CYS A 49 -2.84 5.22 1.65
CA CYS A 49 -3.68 6.01 2.54
C CYS A 49 -2.99 6.35 3.85
N LEU A 50 -3.22 7.58 4.31
CA LEU A 50 -2.80 8.05 5.63
C LEU A 50 -4.04 8.33 6.48
N ALA A 51 -4.16 7.60 7.58
CA ALA A 51 -5.25 7.77 8.52
C ALA A 51 -5.18 9.13 9.22
N VAL A 52 -6.23 9.93 9.12
CA VAL A 52 -6.43 11.13 9.96
C VAL A 52 -6.79 10.67 11.37
N GLY A 53 -7.81 9.82 11.48
CA GLY A 53 -8.26 9.19 12.71
C GLY A 53 -9.64 8.58 12.57
N ASP A 54 -10.18 8.10 13.68
CA ASP A 54 -11.51 7.48 13.77
C ASP A 54 -12.62 8.55 13.73
N LEU A 55 -12.77 9.17 12.56
CA LEU A 55 -13.82 10.11 12.22
C LEU A 55 -14.58 9.57 11.01
N THR A 56 -15.86 9.28 11.16
CA THR A 56 -16.74 8.84 10.08
C THR A 56 -17.40 10.02 9.36
N GLU A 57 -17.98 9.76 8.20
CA GLU A 57 -18.58 10.80 7.35
C GLU A 57 -19.64 11.64 8.08
N ASP A 58 -20.47 11.00 8.90
CA ASP A 58 -21.53 11.62 9.70
C ASP A 58 -21.03 12.44 10.90
N MET A 59 -19.73 12.35 11.23
CA MET A 59 -19.13 13.16 12.29
C MET A 59 -18.70 14.55 11.80
N TYR A 60 -18.77 14.83 10.50
CA TYR A 60 -18.44 16.14 9.94
C TYR A 60 -19.67 17.07 9.91
N PRO A 61 -19.51 18.36 10.24
CA PRO A 61 -18.27 19.02 10.65
C PRO A 61 -17.84 18.63 12.09
N TYR A 62 -16.57 18.30 12.25
CA TYR A 62 -16.00 17.82 13.52
C TYR A 62 -15.36 18.97 14.31
N THR A 63 -15.74 19.14 15.57
CA THR A 63 -15.10 20.12 16.47
C THR A 63 -14.09 19.40 17.36
N ILE A 64 -12.84 19.88 17.38
CA ILE A 64 -11.79 19.27 18.22
C ILE A 64 -12.15 19.35 19.70
N LYS A 65 -11.57 18.45 20.48
CA LYS A 65 -11.61 18.48 21.93
C LYS A 65 -10.20 18.34 22.49
N TYR A 66 -9.93 18.97 23.62
CA TYR A 66 -8.69 18.77 24.35
C TYR A 66 -8.90 17.74 25.46
N MET A 67 -7.95 16.82 25.59
CA MET A 67 -7.90 15.86 26.69
C MET A 67 -6.66 16.16 27.53
N PRO A 68 -6.80 16.43 28.85
CA PRO A 68 -5.65 16.66 29.72
C PRO A 68 -4.82 15.38 29.88
N GLY A 69 -3.56 15.52 30.29
CA GLY A 69 -2.70 14.38 30.64
C GLY A 69 -1.86 13.80 29.50
N TYR A 70 -1.80 14.45 28.33
CA TYR A 70 -0.93 13.98 27.24
C TYR A 70 0.55 14.01 27.64
N HIS A 71 1.24 12.89 27.42
CA HIS A 71 2.70 12.84 27.31
C HIS A 71 3.10 11.87 26.19
N LYS A 72 4.29 12.08 25.62
CA LYS A 72 4.77 11.35 24.43
C LYS A 72 4.92 9.84 24.65
N ASP A 73 5.12 9.42 25.90
CA ASP A 73 5.37 8.03 26.29
C ASP A 73 4.06 7.25 26.58
N LEU A 74 2.89 7.87 26.40
CA LEU A 74 1.62 7.16 26.44
C LEU A 74 1.57 6.05 25.39
N HIS A 75 0.88 4.97 25.72
CA HIS A 75 0.64 3.88 24.78
C HIS A 75 -0.07 4.40 23.52
N TYR A 76 0.30 3.92 22.34
CA TYR A 76 -0.20 4.47 21.07
C TYR A 76 -1.72 4.32 20.85
N ARG A 77 -2.37 3.42 21.61
CA ARG A 77 -3.83 3.23 21.64
C ARG A 77 -4.53 3.96 22.80
N ASP A 78 -3.79 4.68 23.63
CA ASP A 78 -4.37 5.48 24.71
C ASP A 78 -5.27 6.57 24.09
N PRO A 79 -6.53 6.75 24.55
CA PRO A 79 -7.45 7.74 24.00
C PRO A 79 -6.89 9.16 24.00
N ILE A 80 -6.12 9.56 25.01
CA ILE A 80 -5.49 10.88 25.10
C ILE A 80 -4.41 11.03 24.02
N TYR A 81 -3.60 9.99 23.82
CA TYR A 81 -2.59 9.96 22.76
C TYR A 81 -3.24 10.03 21.37
N VAL A 82 -4.28 9.23 21.14
CA VAL A 82 -5.02 9.19 19.86
C VAL A 82 -5.67 10.54 19.57
N ASN A 83 -6.37 11.13 20.55
CA ASN A 83 -6.99 12.44 20.41
C ASN A 83 -5.97 13.55 20.12
N HIS A 84 -4.82 13.53 20.80
CA HIS A 84 -3.74 14.49 20.53
C HIS A 84 -3.19 14.36 19.11
N LYS A 85 -3.00 13.12 18.61
CA LYS A 85 -2.56 12.88 17.23
C LYS A 85 -3.61 13.30 16.21
N LEU A 86 -4.90 13.05 16.48
CA LEU A 86 -6.00 13.49 15.63
C LEU A 86 -6.02 15.02 15.49
N ASN A 87 -5.97 15.76 16.60
CA ASN A 87 -5.96 17.24 16.56
C ASN A 87 -4.78 17.78 15.74
N LYS A 88 -3.59 17.18 15.88
CA LYS A 88 -2.41 17.55 15.08
C LYS A 88 -2.60 17.29 13.58
N ARG A 89 -3.18 16.15 13.23
CA ARG A 89 -3.45 15.78 11.83
C ARG A 89 -4.49 16.70 11.21
N LEU A 90 -5.60 16.98 11.89
CA LEU A 90 -6.63 17.91 11.41
C LEU A 90 -6.04 19.28 11.07
N ALA A 91 -5.28 19.87 11.99
CA ALA A 91 -4.63 21.16 11.77
C ALA A 91 -3.63 21.12 10.59
N LEU A 92 -2.84 20.04 10.46
CA LEU A 92 -1.89 19.95 9.35
C LEU A 92 -2.59 19.75 8.00
N TYR A 93 -3.59 18.88 7.92
CA TYR A 93 -4.34 18.66 6.68
C TYR A 93 -5.22 19.87 6.30
N ALA A 94 -5.64 20.68 7.27
CA ALA A 94 -6.28 21.97 6.99
C ALA A 94 -5.32 22.96 6.34
N LYS A 95 -4.06 23.04 6.80
CA LYS A 95 -3.02 23.86 6.16
C LYS A 95 -2.74 23.44 4.71
N GLU A 96 -2.88 22.15 4.41
CA GLU A 96 -2.80 21.61 3.05
C GLU A 96 -4.09 21.75 2.24
N GLY A 97 -5.13 22.39 2.80
CA GLY A 97 -6.39 22.66 2.11
C GLY A 97 -7.36 21.48 2.02
N LEU A 98 -7.12 20.37 2.73
CA LEU A 98 -8.01 19.20 2.72
C LEU A 98 -9.19 19.35 3.70
N PHE A 99 -9.01 20.19 4.72
CA PHE A 99 -10.07 20.58 5.65
C PHE A 99 -10.22 22.09 5.71
N THR A 100 -11.44 22.55 6.02
CA THR A 100 -11.65 23.88 6.57
C THR A 100 -11.14 23.92 8.01
N GLU A 101 -10.78 25.11 8.51
CA GLU A 101 -10.46 25.34 9.92
C GLU A 101 -11.20 26.59 10.38
N GLU A 102 -12.26 26.41 11.17
CA GLU A 102 -13.12 27.49 11.67
C GLU A 102 -12.96 27.62 13.18
N LEU A 103 -12.59 28.80 13.69
CA LEU A 103 -12.59 29.05 15.13
C LEU A 103 -14.04 29.19 15.62
N VAL A 104 -14.49 28.29 16.49
CA VAL A 104 -15.88 28.23 16.97
C VAL A 104 -16.06 28.48 18.46
N GLY A 105 -14.95 28.62 19.20
CA GLY A 105 -15.01 28.88 20.64
C GLY A 105 -13.67 28.64 21.33
N HIS A 106 -13.72 28.52 22.65
CA HIS A 106 -12.57 28.26 23.49
C HIS A 106 -12.91 27.25 24.60
N ASP A 107 -11.94 26.42 24.98
CA ASP A 107 -11.95 25.55 26.16
C ASP A 107 -10.87 26.08 27.12
N GLY A 108 -11.30 26.93 28.07
CA GLY A 108 -10.40 27.79 28.82
C GLY A 108 -9.63 28.73 27.88
N ASP A 109 -8.30 28.71 27.97
CA ASP A 109 -7.43 29.53 27.11
C ASP A 109 -7.12 28.87 25.75
N LYS A 110 -7.70 27.70 25.46
CA LYS A 110 -7.39 26.94 24.23
C LYS A 110 -8.46 27.18 23.16
N PRO A 111 -8.09 27.55 21.93
CA PRO A 111 -9.06 27.71 20.84
C PRO A 111 -9.65 26.37 20.41
N LEU A 112 -10.97 26.35 20.19
CA LEU A 112 -11.71 25.22 19.63
C LEU A 112 -11.97 25.47 18.14
N TYR A 113 -11.49 24.55 17.31
CA TYR A 113 -11.65 24.60 15.87
C TYR A 113 -12.62 23.53 15.37
N ARG A 114 -13.45 23.92 14.41
CA ARG A 114 -14.33 23.03 13.65
C ARG A 114 -13.76 22.79 12.26
N TYR A 115 -13.71 21.53 11.87
CA TYR A 115 -13.16 21.06 10.62
C TYR A 115 -14.25 20.39 9.79
N ASN A 116 -14.27 20.69 8.50
CA ASN A 116 -15.09 19.99 7.51
C ASN A 116 -14.23 19.68 6.29
N LEU A 117 -14.55 18.62 5.56
CA LEU A 117 -13.86 18.33 4.30
C LEU A 117 -14.09 19.48 3.31
N THR A 118 -13.01 19.92 2.67
CA THR A 118 -13.11 20.79 1.49
C THR A 118 -13.46 19.97 0.25
N ASP A 119 -13.77 20.65 -0.85
CA ASP A 119 -13.93 19.96 -2.14
C ASP A 119 -12.65 19.27 -2.59
N GLU A 120 -11.48 19.81 -2.22
CA GLU A 120 -10.19 19.17 -2.48
C GLU A 120 -10.01 17.92 -1.61
N GLY A 121 -10.30 18.00 -0.30
CA GLY A 121 -10.25 16.86 0.61
C GLY A 121 -11.15 15.70 0.16
N ARG A 122 -12.36 16.02 -0.31
CA ARG A 122 -13.32 15.02 -0.84
C ARG A 122 -12.79 14.21 -2.01
N LYS A 123 -11.82 14.73 -2.80
CA LYS A 123 -11.21 13.96 -3.90
C LYS A 123 -10.36 12.79 -3.40
N TYR A 124 -9.76 12.93 -2.22
CA TYR A 124 -8.77 11.99 -1.71
C TYR A 124 -9.27 11.13 -0.55
N VAL A 125 -10.48 11.39 -0.05
CA VAL A 125 -10.99 10.69 1.14
C VAL A 125 -11.30 9.21 0.86
N ASP A 126 -10.97 8.38 1.84
CA ASP A 126 -11.45 7.01 1.99
C ASP A 126 -11.89 6.77 3.43
N TRP A 127 -13.03 6.09 3.60
CA TRP A 127 -13.74 5.99 4.87
C TRP A 127 -13.43 4.70 5.65
N TRP A 128 -12.50 3.88 5.16
CA TRP A 128 -12.18 2.60 5.78
C TRP A 128 -11.54 2.77 7.16
N GLY A 129 -12.25 2.39 8.22
CA GLY A 129 -11.78 2.49 9.61
C GLY A 129 -11.64 3.93 10.12
N GLY A 130 -12.34 4.89 9.50
CA GLY A 130 -12.28 6.32 9.82
C GLY A 130 -11.90 7.15 8.59
N THR A 131 -11.51 8.41 8.82
CA THR A 131 -11.09 9.30 7.73
C THR A 131 -9.66 9.00 7.34
N ASN A 132 -9.44 8.69 6.06
CA ASN A 132 -8.13 8.53 5.46
C ASN A 132 -8.01 9.43 4.24
N PHE A 133 -6.81 9.95 3.98
CA PHE A 133 -6.50 10.56 2.68
C PHE A 133 -5.57 9.66 1.89
N CYS A 134 -6.01 9.34 0.68
CA CYS A 134 -5.35 8.40 -0.20
C CYS A 134 -4.76 9.13 -1.42
N PHE A 135 -3.61 8.64 -1.89
CA PHE A 135 -2.89 9.27 -2.97
C PHE A 135 -2.13 8.28 -3.86
N GLY A 136 -1.94 8.75 -5.09
CA GLY A 136 -1.04 8.20 -6.09
C GLY A 136 -1.39 6.83 -6.64
N ARG A 137 -0.61 6.42 -7.62
CA ARG A 137 -0.65 5.12 -8.28
C ARG A 137 0.74 4.52 -8.29
N VAL A 138 0.85 3.26 -7.88
CA VAL A 138 2.10 2.49 -7.98
C VAL A 138 2.38 2.15 -9.44
N VAL A 139 3.58 2.46 -9.90
CA VAL A 139 4.10 2.03 -11.20
C VAL A 139 5.34 1.19 -11.00
N VAL A 140 5.25 -0.09 -11.36
CA VAL A 140 6.35 -1.05 -11.18
C VAL A 140 7.45 -0.76 -12.19
N ASP A 141 8.64 -0.40 -11.71
CA ASP A 141 9.80 -0.18 -12.58
C ASP A 141 10.47 -1.49 -12.94
N LYS A 142 10.83 -2.27 -11.91
CA LYS A 142 11.59 -3.51 -12.09
C LYS A 142 11.41 -4.50 -10.95
N ILE A 143 11.48 -5.77 -11.30
CA ILE A 143 11.59 -6.87 -10.33
C ILE A 143 13.04 -6.95 -9.84
N THR A 144 13.21 -7.11 -8.53
CA THR A 144 14.53 -7.20 -7.90
C THR A 144 14.84 -8.58 -7.36
N LYS A 145 13.81 -9.36 -6.98
CA LYS A 145 14.00 -10.70 -6.45
C LYS A 145 12.72 -11.53 -6.60
N VAL A 146 12.87 -12.81 -6.92
CA VAL A 146 11.82 -13.82 -6.80
C VAL A 146 12.34 -14.89 -5.82
N ASP A 147 11.55 -15.21 -4.81
CA ASP A 147 11.92 -16.14 -3.74
C ASP A 147 10.85 -17.24 -3.61
N ASN A 148 11.31 -18.49 -3.68
CA ASN A 148 10.50 -19.71 -3.64
C ASN A 148 10.74 -20.55 -2.37
N GLN A 149 11.41 -19.98 -1.36
CA GLN A 149 11.84 -20.75 -0.17
C GLN A 149 10.66 -21.25 0.70
N LEU A 150 9.48 -20.63 0.58
CA LEU A 150 8.29 -21.05 1.31
C LEU A 150 7.46 -22.00 0.45
N LYS A 151 7.27 -23.25 0.91
CA LYS A 151 6.49 -24.26 0.16
C LYS A 151 5.08 -23.74 -0.16
N GLY A 152 4.72 -23.74 -1.45
CA GLY A 152 3.41 -23.26 -1.93
C GLY A 152 3.24 -21.74 -1.93
N MET A 153 4.30 -20.98 -1.65
CA MET A 153 4.28 -19.51 -1.71
C MET A 153 5.47 -18.97 -2.50
N ARG A 154 5.20 -17.88 -3.22
CA ARG A 154 6.20 -17.13 -3.95
C ARG A 154 6.22 -15.68 -3.49
N MET A 155 7.39 -15.19 -3.11
CA MET A 155 7.60 -13.79 -2.76
C MET A 155 8.31 -13.10 -3.92
N VAL A 156 7.78 -11.95 -4.34
CA VAL A 156 8.33 -11.15 -5.43
C VAL A 156 8.61 -9.75 -4.92
N SER A 157 9.88 -9.36 -4.88
CA SER A 157 10.31 -8.01 -4.49
C SER A 157 10.57 -7.17 -5.73
N PHE A 158 10.22 -5.89 -5.67
CA PHE A 158 10.32 -4.97 -6.80
C PHE A 158 10.62 -3.54 -6.36
N ARG A 159 10.98 -2.71 -7.34
CA ARG A 159 11.10 -1.26 -7.22
C ARG A 159 9.97 -0.58 -7.99
N TYR A 160 9.46 0.50 -7.43
CA TYR A 160 8.37 1.26 -8.03
C TYR A 160 8.54 2.75 -7.77
N HIS A 161 7.93 3.56 -8.63
CA HIS A 161 7.66 4.97 -8.39
C HIS A 161 6.15 5.21 -8.30
N MET A 162 5.76 6.43 -7.92
CA MET A 162 4.36 6.82 -7.83
C MET A 162 4.00 7.88 -8.87
N GLU A 163 2.92 7.63 -9.60
CA GLU A 163 2.25 8.62 -10.46
C GLU A 163 1.07 9.26 -9.71
N ASN A 164 0.51 10.34 -10.28
CA ASN A 164 -0.67 11.03 -9.76
C ASN A 164 -0.55 11.46 -8.28
N VAL A 165 0.66 11.83 -7.87
CA VAL A 165 0.92 12.26 -6.48
C VAL A 165 0.48 13.72 -6.31
N PRO A 166 -0.53 14.00 -5.48
CA PRO A 166 -1.04 15.35 -5.25
C PRO A 166 -0.02 16.21 -4.50
N ASN A 167 -0.18 17.53 -4.55
CA ASN A 167 0.79 18.43 -3.94
C ASN A 167 0.77 18.39 -2.40
N TRP A 168 -0.40 18.15 -1.79
CA TRP A 168 -0.53 18.13 -0.33
C TRP A 168 0.43 17.12 0.33
N ILE A 169 0.60 15.94 -0.29
CA ILE A 169 1.44 14.89 0.29
C ILE A 169 2.94 15.15 0.11
N LYS A 170 3.33 16.15 -0.69
CA LYS A 170 4.74 16.55 -0.83
C LYS A 170 5.24 17.35 0.39
N ASN A 171 4.34 17.82 1.26
CA ASN A 171 4.75 18.43 2.52
C ASN A 171 5.35 17.37 3.46
N LYS A 172 6.64 17.53 3.76
CA LYS A 172 7.39 16.61 4.63
C LYS A 172 6.86 16.53 6.06
N ASP A 173 6.20 17.59 6.54
CA ASP A 173 5.66 17.62 7.90
C ASP A 173 4.56 16.56 8.10
N ILE A 174 3.89 16.13 7.02
CA ILE A 174 2.90 15.05 7.08
C ILE A 174 3.56 13.77 7.58
N TYR A 175 4.73 13.41 7.05
CA TYR A 175 5.41 12.16 7.41
C TYR A 175 5.91 12.16 8.86
N SER A 176 6.11 13.33 9.48
CA SER A 176 6.40 13.42 10.92
C SER A 176 5.26 12.88 11.80
N LEU A 177 4.02 12.84 11.26
CA LEU A 177 2.85 12.27 11.93
C LEU A 177 2.75 10.75 11.75
N TYR A 178 3.58 10.16 10.87
CA TYR A 178 3.57 8.75 10.48
C TYR A 178 5.00 8.18 10.44
N PRO A 179 5.65 7.97 11.61
CA PRO A 179 7.07 7.60 11.70
C PRO A 179 7.45 6.23 11.11
N ASN A 180 6.50 5.46 10.57
CA ASN A 180 6.78 4.19 9.89
C ASN A 180 6.60 4.28 8.37
N PHE A 181 6.44 5.48 7.81
CA PHE A 181 6.10 5.72 6.40
C PHE A 181 7.22 6.40 5.59
N PHE A 182 8.49 6.30 6.03
CA PHE A 182 9.62 6.98 5.39
C PHE A 182 9.87 6.54 3.93
N ASP A 183 9.73 5.25 3.62
CA ASP A 183 9.90 4.75 2.25
C ASP A 183 8.84 5.33 1.29
N ILE A 184 7.68 5.73 1.83
CA ILE A 184 6.60 6.35 1.06
C ILE A 184 6.88 7.82 0.80
N GLU A 185 7.55 8.54 1.72
CA GLU A 185 8.02 9.92 1.44
C GLU A 185 8.93 9.93 0.21
N ALA A 186 9.88 9.01 0.14
CA ALA A 186 10.83 8.95 -0.97
C ALA A 186 10.12 8.72 -2.32
N ALA A 187 9.13 7.82 -2.37
CA ALA A 187 8.33 7.58 -3.56
C ALA A 187 7.39 8.74 -3.91
N ALA A 188 6.67 9.30 -2.94
CA ALA A 188 5.74 10.40 -3.16
C ALA A 188 6.45 11.68 -3.62
N THR A 189 7.67 11.93 -3.12
CA THR A 189 8.48 13.07 -3.55
C THR A 189 9.28 12.81 -4.82
N GLY A 190 9.23 11.59 -5.38
CA GLY A 190 9.92 11.21 -6.61
C GLY A 190 11.45 11.21 -6.50
N LYS A 191 12.00 11.19 -5.28
CA LYS A 191 13.46 11.22 -5.05
C LYS A 191 14.12 9.88 -5.33
N GLU A 192 13.45 8.80 -4.96
CA GLU A 192 13.97 7.43 -5.10
C GLU A 192 12.84 6.44 -5.41
N LEU A 193 13.20 5.30 -5.98
CA LEU A 193 12.28 4.18 -6.14
C LEU A 193 12.05 3.49 -4.80
N ALA A 194 10.78 3.43 -4.38
CA ALA A 194 10.38 2.67 -3.21
C ALA A 194 10.48 1.15 -3.44
N ARG A 195 10.45 0.41 -2.34
CA ARG A 195 10.53 -1.06 -2.33
C ARG A 195 9.13 -1.63 -2.13
N GLY A 196 8.74 -2.53 -3.02
CA GLY A 196 7.52 -3.30 -2.91
C GLY A 196 7.81 -4.79 -2.72
N THR A 197 6.85 -5.52 -2.16
CA THR A 197 6.88 -6.99 -2.06
C THR A 197 5.48 -7.56 -2.15
N HIS A 198 5.25 -8.46 -3.09
CA HIS A 198 4.02 -9.24 -3.19
C HIS A 198 4.27 -10.70 -2.81
N TYR A 199 3.29 -11.30 -2.18
CA TYR A 199 3.26 -12.71 -1.80
C TYR A 199 2.14 -13.39 -2.57
N TYR A 200 2.45 -14.47 -3.25
CA TYR A 200 1.51 -15.26 -4.04
C TYR A 200 1.42 -16.67 -3.48
N ASN A 201 0.21 -17.23 -3.44
CA ASN A 201 0.05 -18.67 -3.36
C ASN A 201 0.35 -19.27 -4.72
N VAL A 202 0.97 -20.46 -4.75
CA VAL A 202 1.27 -21.20 -5.98
C VAL A 202 0.50 -22.52 -5.94
N ASN A 203 -0.37 -22.76 -6.93
CA ASN A 203 -1.09 -24.03 -7.04
C ASN A 203 -0.26 -25.11 -7.77
N ASP A 204 -0.81 -26.32 -7.88
CA ASP A 204 -0.14 -27.47 -8.52
C ASP A 204 0.14 -27.26 -10.02
N TYR A 205 -0.55 -26.32 -10.66
CA TYR A 205 -0.37 -25.92 -12.05
C TYR A 205 0.62 -24.74 -12.22
N GLY A 206 1.15 -24.21 -11.11
CA GLY A 206 2.06 -23.07 -11.11
C GLY A 206 1.36 -21.71 -11.23
N GLU A 207 0.03 -21.66 -11.15
CA GLU A 207 -0.72 -20.40 -11.18
C GLU A 207 -0.54 -19.64 -9.87
N LEU A 208 -0.50 -18.32 -9.98
CA LEU A 208 -0.26 -17.41 -8.88
C LEU A 208 -1.56 -16.70 -8.49
N THR A 209 -1.86 -16.69 -7.19
CA THR A 209 -2.93 -15.88 -6.63
C THR A 209 -2.37 -14.96 -5.56
N LEU A 210 -2.62 -13.65 -5.68
CA LEU A 210 -2.15 -12.69 -4.70
C LEU A 210 -2.70 -13.04 -3.32
N LYS A 211 -1.79 -13.22 -2.37
CA LYS A 211 -2.11 -13.46 -0.95
C LYS A 211 -1.99 -12.19 -0.14
N ALA A 212 -0.93 -11.41 -0.38
CA ALA A 212 -0.68 -10.15 0.30
C ALA A 212 0.23 -9.27 -0.56
N GLY A 213 -0.10 -7.98 -0.63
CA GLY A 213 0.72 -6.97 -1.29
C GLY A 213 1.29 -5.97 -0.28
N LYS A 214 2.54 -5.59 -0.48
CA LYS A 214 3.17 -4.43 0.17
C LYS A 214 3.72 -3.53 -0.92
N SER A 215 2.91 -2.59 -1.39
CA SER A 215 3.26 -1.61 -2.42
C SER A 215 2.52 -0.32 -2.10
N GLY A 216 3.06 0.42 -1.13
CA GLY A 216 2.29 1.37 -0.37
C GLY A 216 1.62 0.75 0.86
N SER A 217 0.85 1.55 1.60
CA SER A 217 0.25 1.15 2.89
C SER A 217 -1.18 0.62 2.81
N TYR A 218 -1.68 0.29 1.62
CA TYR A 218 -2.86 -0.57 1.53
C TYR A 218 -2.42 -2.01 1.80
N PHE A 219 -2.64 -2.45 3.04
CA PHE A 219 -2.62 -3.87 3.37
C PHE A 219 -3.94 -4.47 2.88
N LEU A 220 -3.86 -5.36 1.89
CA LEU A 220 -4.91 -6.35 1.62
C LEU A 220 -4.81 -7.49 2.63
#